data_AF-A3C5J2-F1
#
_entry.id   AF-A3C5J2-F1
#
_cell.length_a   1.000
_cell.length_b   1.000
_cell.length_c   1.000
_cell.angle_alpha   90.00
_cell.angle_beta   90.00
_cell.angle_gamma   90.00
#
_symmetry.space_group_name_H-M   'P 1'
#
loop_
_entity.id
_entity.type
_entity.pdbx_description
1 polymer ?
#
loop_
_entity_poly.entity_id
_entity_poly.type
_entity_poly.pdbx_seq_one_letter_code
_entity_poly.pdbx_strand_id
1 'polypeptide(L)'
;MERETDPCAICLGEIAGGQAIFTAECSHTFHNRCIARNVAHGRRVCPLCNARWSDVPALSSSSAAAVEPDDDDEPPLYADDDPVEPAGEQAAATDGDAAAGLVVKAHCEYPAVARGASRDKFAVLVHAKAAGAAAAAASRAPLDLVTVLDVSGSMAGRKLALVKKAMGFVIDNLGPADRLCVVSFSTEASRRTRLLRMSEVGKATAKRAVESLVDDSATNIGDGLRVAGRVLGDRRHKNAVSSVILLSDGKDSYVVPRRGNGMSYMDLVPPSFASSGGRGQLAPIHTFGFGADHDAAAMNTIAESTGGTFSFVENEAAIQDSFAQCIGGLLSVAVQDARIAVACSSPGVLVREIKSGRYESRVDADGRAASVEVGELYADEERRFLLFINVPIAEATEDATQLIKLSCTYRDTEVSMEVERERVRVEATEDIAIARAAAERGDHAEAARTLQLRREAVEASAPGFAGDVMCDELADDLCELEEEVEDAPRYERAGRARMLAGMSSHGLQRASGTTYNSSRRKQCARKERAKERLYATPAMGMMVSKSRDEPPPAAQRQQKGPGRGGDEQSEKKKKKSGD
;
A
#
# COMPACT_ATOMS: atom_id res chain seq x y z
N MET A 1 -1.99 3.41 -70.23
CA MET A 1 -2.77 4.42 -69.49
C MET A 1 -2.49 4.18 -68.02
N GLU A 2 -1.37 4.73 -67.53
CA GLU A 2 -1.02 4.71 -66.11
C GLU A 2 -1.96 5.70 -65.41
N ARG A 3 -2.70 5.25 -64.38
CA ARG A 3 -3.53 6.15 -63.57
C ARG A 3 -2.59 6.84 -62.58
N GLU A 4 -2.47 8.16 -62.67
CA GLU A 4 -1.92 8.98 -61.58
C GLU A 4 -2.72 8.67 -60.30
N THR A 5 -2.04 8.18 -59.27
CA THR A 5 -2.61 7.97 -57.95
C THR A 5 -2.43 9.25 -57.14
N ASP A 6 -3.51 9.98 -56.89
CA ASP A 6 -3.47 11.19 -56.07
C ASP A 6 -2.98 10.87 -54.64
N PRO A 7 -2.01 11.62 -54.10
CA PRO A 7 -1.50 11.41 -52.75
C PRO A 7 -2.52 11.83 -51.68
N CYS A 8 -2.49 11.18 -50.53
CA CYS A 8 -3.36 11.53 -49.40
C CYS A 8 -3.00 12.92 -48.87
N ALA A 9 -3.92 13.89 -48.98
CA ALA A 9 -3.62 15.28 -48.63
C ALA A 9 -3.44 15.57 -47.12
N ILE A 10 -3.59 14.58 -46.25
CA ILE A 10 -3.35 14.71 -44.79
C ILE A 10 -1.92 14.31 -44.42
N CYS A 11 -1.41 13.21 -45.00
CA CYS A 11 -0.07 12.69 -44.70
C CYS A 11 0.91 12.82 -45.88
N LEU A 12 0.44 13.33 -47.02
CA LEU A 12 1.17 13.49 -48.28
C LEU A 12 1.76 12.19 -48.85
N GLY A 13 1.30 11.03 -48.35
CA GLY A 13 1.75 9.71 -48.79
C GLY A 13 0.93 9.19 -49.97
N GLU A 14 1.57 8.41 -50.85
CA GLU A 14 0.91 7.75 -51.97
C GLU A 14 -0.14 6.74 -51.48
N ILE A 15 -1.30 6.75 -52.13
CA ILE A 15 -2.38 5.80 -51.87
C ILE A 15 -2.14 4.55 -52.73
N ALA A 16 -1.56 3.51 -52.14
CA ALA A 16 -1.22 2.27 -52.84
C ALA A 16 -2.34 1.22 -52.78
N GLY A 17 -2.36 0.30 -53.76
CA GLY A 17 -3.31 -0.81 -53.80
C GLY A 17 -3.21 -1.72 -52.58
N GLY A 18 -4.31 -1.88 -51.83
CA GLY A 18 -4.39 -2.69 -50.61
C GLY A 18 -4.55 -1.90 -49.31
N GLN A 19 -4.48 -0.58 -49.35
CA GLN A 19 -4.74 0.29 -48.19
C GLN A 19 -6.23 0.66 -48.08
N ALA A 20 -6.75 0.74 -46.85
CA ALA A 20 -8.12 1.20 -46.61
C ALA A 20 -8.23 2.70 -46.93
N ILE A 21 -8.98 3.03 -47.97
CA ILE A 21 -9.21 4.40 -48.43
C ILE A 21 -10.62 4.86 -48.07
N PHE A 22 -10.75 6.14 -47.74
CA PHE A 22 -12.03 6.82 -47.61
C PHE A 22 -12.17 7.85 -48.72
N THR A 23 -13.24 7.73 -49.50
CA THR A 23 -13.59 8.73 -50.53
C THR A 23 -14.76 9.53 -50.01
N ALA A 24 -14.56 10.83 -49.78
CA ALA A 24 -15.60 11.73 -49.32
C ALA A 24 -16.64 12.00 -50.42
N GLU A 25 -17.83 12.46 -50.03
CA GLU A 25 -18.91 12.88 -50.95
C GLU A 25 -18.44 13.96 -51.95
N CYS A 26 -17.47 14.78 -51.56
CA CYS A 26 -16.82 15.77 -52.42
C CYS A 26 -15.75 15.18 -53.37
N SER A 27 -15.71 13.86 -53.54
CA SER A 27 -14.77 13.09 -54.37
C SER A 27 -13.29 13.16 -53.98
N HIS A 28 -12.96 13.73 -52.81
CA HIS A 28 -11.60 13.71 -52.27
C HIS A 28 -11.29 12.40 -51.56
N THR A 29 -10.11 11.84 -51.82
CA THR A 29 -9.64 10.56 -51.26
C THR A 29 -8.62 10.78 -50.14
N PHE A 30 -8.74 9.97 -49.08
CA PHE A 30 -7.83 9.98 -47.94
C PHE A 30 -7.55 8.55 -47.47
N HIS A 31 -6.43 8.34 -46.78
CA HIS A 31 -6.28 7.13 -45.97
C HIS A 31 -7.35 7.10 -44.88
N ASN A 32 -8.01 5.95 -44.69
CA ASN A 32 -9.06 5.79 -43.69
C ASN A 32 -8.56 6.14 -42.27
N ARG A 33 -7.31 5.73 -41.93
CA ARG A 33 -6.66 6.12 -40.66
C ARG A 33 -6.43 7.63 -40.52
N CYS A 34 -6.05 8.32 -41.60
CA CYS A 34 -5.80 9.76 -41.57
C CYS A 34 -7.09 10.54 -41.32
N ILE A 35 -8.21 10.09 -41.88
CA ILE A 35 -9.49 10.77 -41.70
C ILE A 35 -10.23 10.37 -40.42
N ALA A 36 -10.06 9.13 -39.94
CA ALA A 36 -10.63 8.68 -38.68
C ALA A 36 -10.21 9.57 -37.49
N ARG A 37 -8.95 10.04 -37.47
CA ARG A 37 -8.45 10.96 -36.44
C ARG A 37 -9.11 12.35 -36.52
N ASN A 38 -9.46 12.81 -37.72
CA ASN A 38 -10.12 14.11 -37.93
C ASN A 38 -11.59 14.08 -37.48
N VAL A 39 -12.28 12.96 -37.76
CA VAL A 39 -13.66 12.71 -37.30
C VAL A 39 -13.71 12.46 -35.79
N ALA A 40 -12.70 11.81 -35.21
CA ALA A 40 -12.59 11.59 -33.76
C ALA A 40 -12.51 12.91 -32.95
N HIS A 41 -11.96 13.98 -33.54
CA HIS A 41 -11.96 15.32 -32.95
C HIS A 41 -13.24 16.14 -33.27
N GLY A 42 -14.32 15.48 -33.73
CA GLY A 42 -15.63 16.10 -33.94
C GLY A 42 -15.78 16.89 -35.24
N ARG A 43 -14.79 16.88 -36.15
CA ARG A 43 -14.84 17.63 -37.41
C ARG A 43 -15.43 16.77 -38.53
N ARG A 44 -16.69 17.04 -38.91
CA ARG A 44 -17.43 16.35 -40.00
C ARG A 44 -17.42 17.13 -41.32
N VAL A 45 -16.26 17.67 -41.68
CA VAL A 45 -16.07 18.47 -42.91
C VAL A 45 -14.83 18.02 -43.64
N CYS A 46 -14.85 18.11 -44.96
CA CYS A 46 -13.68 17.83 -45.78
C CYS A 46 -12.52 18.79 -45.46
N PRO A 47 -11.31 18.29 -45.14
CA PRO A 47 -10.15 19.14 -44.87
C PRO A 47 -9.72 19.99 -46.08
N LEU A 48 -10.09 19.59 -47.30
CA LEU A 48 -9.66 20.26 -48.54
C LEU A 48 -10.66 21.30 -49.05
N CYS A 49 -11.96 21.00 -48.99
CA CYS A 49 -12.99 21.87 -49.56
C CYS A 49 -14.07 22.30 -48.55
N ASN A 50 -13.95 21.87 -47.30
CA ASN A 50 -14.88 22.18 -46.21
C ASN A 50 -16.35 21.73 -46.44
N ALA A 51 -16.60 20.88 -47.45
CA ALA A 51 -17.90 20.26 -47.67
C ALA A 51 -18.31 19.42 -46.45
N ARG A 52 -19.55 19.57 -45.98
CA ARG A 52 -20.11 18.79 -44.87
C ARG A 52 -20.41 17.37 -45.34
N TRP A 53 -20.06 16.38 -44.54
CA TRP A 53 -20.33 14.97 -44.83
C TRP A 53 -21.59 14.49 -44.13
N SER A 54 -22.48 13.86 -44.88
CA SER A 54 -23.69 13.25 -44.37
C SER A 54 -23.38 11.83 -43.88
N ASP A 55 -22.59 11.10 -44.67
CA ASP A 55 -22.05 9.77 -44.33
C ASP A 55 -20.57 9.87 -43.90
N VAL A 56 -20.35 9.80 -42.58
CA VAL A 56 -19.01 9.64 -41.99
C VAL A 56 -18.60 8.17 -42.01
N PRO A 57 -17.31 7.85 -42.21
CA PRO A 57 -16.85 6.46 -42.21
C PRO A 57 -17.26 5.80 -40.89
N ALA A 58 -17.96 4.67 -40.99
CA ALA A 58 -18.41 3.90 -39.85
C ALA A 58 -17.19 3.50 -39.01
N LEU A 59 -17.04 4.14 -37.85
CA LEU A 59 -16.28 3.56 -36.75
C LEU A 59 -16.97 2.24 -36.45
N SER A 60 -16.32 1.12 -36.78
CA SER A 60 -16.78 -0.20 -36.33
C SER A 60 -16.93 -0.12 -34.81
N SER A 61 -18.18 -0.07 -34.36
CA SER A 61 -18.55 -0.06 -32.96
C SER A 61 -18.29 -1.43 -32.37
N SER A 62 -17.04 -1.70 -32.01
CA SER A 62 -16.76 -2.48 -30.81
C SER A 62 -17.26 -1.64 -29.65
N SER A 63 -18.40 -2.02 -29.09
CA SER A 63 -18.99 -1.41 -27.91
C SER A 63 -18.11 -1.69 -26.70
N ALA A 64 -17.12 -0.84 -26.46
CA ALA A 64 -16.63 -0.51 -25.14
C ALA A 64 -16.80 1.00 -25.00
N ALA A 65 -17.67 1.42 -24.09
CA ALA A 65 -17.80 2.81 -23.72
C ALA A 65 -16.41 3.32 -23.33
N ALA A 66 -15.96 4.39 -23.99
CA ALA A 66 -14.79 5.14 -23.56
C ALA A 66 -15.14 5.83 -22.23
N VAL A 67 -15.06 5.05 -21.15
CA VAL A 67 -14.37 5.48 -19.95
C VAL A 67 -12.97 5.86 -20.43
N GLU A 68 -12.44 6.99 -19.99
CA GLU A 68 -11.00 7.24 -20.15
C GLU A 68 -10.25 5.98 -19.69
N PRO A 69 -9.13 5.59 -20.33
CA PRO A 69 -8.43 4.40 -19.84
C PRO A 69 -8.03 4.66 -18.39
N ASP A 70 -8.81 4.11 -17.45
CA ASP A 70 -8.33 3.77 -16.13
C ASP A 70 -7.09 2.91 -16.40
N ASP A 71 -5.94 3.37 -15.89
CA ASP A 71 -4.62 2.74 -15.94
C ASP A 71 -4.60 1.37 -15.20
N ASP A 72 -5.71 0.63 -15.15
CA ASP A 72 -5.94 -0.52 -14.24
C ASP A 72 -5.97 -1.90 -14.92
N ASP A 73 -5.85 -2.00 -16.25
CA ASP A 73 -5.83 -3.30 -16.98
C ASP A 73 -4.50 -3.61 -17.71
N GLU A 74 -3.48 -2.77 -17.55
CA GLU A 74 -2.09 -3.19 -17.79
C GLU A 74 -1.60 -3.86 -16.49
N PRO A 75 -1.02 -5.09 -16.51
CA PRO A 75 -0.48 -5.67 -15.28
C PRO A 75 0.47 -4.65 -14.66
N PRO A 76 0.34 -4.31 -13.37
CA PRO A 76 1.08 -3.21 -12.77
C PRO A 76 2.56 -3.36 -13.10
N LEU A 77 3.10 -2.44 -13.91
CA LEU A 77 4.42 -2.55 -14.52
C LEU A 77 5.54 -2.73 -13.49
N TYR A 78 5.27 -2.36 -12.24
CA TYR A 78 6.18 -2.41 -11.11
C TYR A 78 5.74 -3.32 -9.96
N ALA A 79 4.78 -4.22 -10.18
CA ALA A 79 4.40 -5.28 -9.23
C ALA A 79 5.40 -6.45 -9.22
N ASP A 80 6.69 -6.17 -9.25
CA ASP A 80 7.82 -7.12 -9.16
C ASP A 80 8.66 -6.90 -7.89
N ASP A 81 8.10 -6.18 -6.91
CA ASP A 81 8.75 -5.84 -5.65
C ASP A 81 9.07 -7.05 -4.79
N ASP A 82 10.16 -6.97 -4.01
CA ASP A 82 10.45 -7.95 -2.97
C ASP A 82 9.38 -7.88 -1.86
N PRO A 83 9.03 -9.01 -1.22
CA PRO A 83 8.08 -9.02 -0.11
C PRO A 83 8.55 -8.13 1.07
N VAL A 84 7.76 -7.93 2.13
CA VAL A 84 8.18 -7.19 3.34
C VAL A 84 8.69 -8.16 4.41
N GLU A 85 9.85 -7.89 5.03
CA GLU A 85 10.34 -8.69 6.18
C GLU A 85 9.48 -8.37 7.40
N PRO A 86 9.08 -9.35 8.22
CA PRO A 86 8.47 -9.04 9.51
C PRO A 86 9.49 -8.35 10.43
N ALA A 87 9.02 -7.44 11.28
CA ALA A 87 9.79 -6.97 12.42
C ALA A 87 9.98 -8.15 13.39
N GLY A 88 11.09 -8.89 13.29
CA GLY A 88 11.20 -10.15 14.01
C GLY A 88 12.56 -10.82 14.02
N GLU A 89 13.61 -10.11 14.43
CA GLU A 89 14.77 -10.72 15.12
C GLU A 89 15.57 -9.66 15.91
N GLN A 90 14.88 -8.93 16.79
CA GLN A 90 15.53 -8.20 17.88
C GLN A 90 14.95 -8.68 19.21
N ALA A 91 15.86 -8.93 20.14
CA ALA A 91 15.71 -9.82 21.27
C ALA A 91 14.49 -9.53 22.16
N ALA A 92 13.89 -10.60 22.66
CA ALA A 92 12.91 -10.57 23.74
C ALA A 92 13.42 -9.70 24.90
N ALA A 93 12.75 -8.57 25.13
CA ALA A 93 12.94 -7.71 26.29
C ALA A 93 11.59 -7.48 26.96
N THR A 94 11.43 -8.18 28.09
CA THR A 94 10.64 -7.88 29.30
C THR A 94 9.50 -6.85 29.22
N ASP A 95 8.32 -7.31 29.62
CA ASP A 95 7.17 -6.50 30.09
C ASP A 95 7.63 -5.25 30.85
N GLY A 96 7.45 -4.11 30.21
CA GLY A 96 7.66 -2.79 30.77
C GLY A 96 6.66 -1.83 30.16
N ASP A 97 5.64 -1.48 30.95
CA ASP A 97 4.61 -0.48 30.70
C ASP A 97 5.21 0.93 30.57
N ALA A 98 5.98 1.15 29.51
CA ALA A 98 6.52 2.44 29.13
C ALA A 98 5.85 2.84 27.81
N ALA A 99 4.85 3.72 27.92
CA ALA A 99 4.08 4.23 26.78
C ALA A 99 5.00 4.78 25.68
N ALA A 100 5.30 3.93 24.69
CA ALA A 100 5.78 4.34 23.38
C ALA A 100 4.60 5.07 22.71
N GLY A 101 4.64 6.41 22.70
CA GLY A 101 3.53 7.18 22.18
C GLY A 101 3.77 8.67 22.11
N LEU A 102 2.87 9.36 21.42
CA LEU A 102 2.89 10.82 21.30
C LEU A 102 2.39 11.48 22.59
N VAL A 103 3.20 12.37 23.17
CA VAL A 103 2.82 13.17 24.34
C VAL A 103 2.36 14.55 23.87
N VAL A 104 1.12 14.92 24.22
CA VAL A 104 0.55 16.25 23.95
C VAL A 104 0.39 17.04 25.24
N LYS A 105 0.95 18.25 25.28
CA LYS A 105 0.86 19.21 26.40
C LYS A 105 0.24 20.51 25.93
N ALA A 106 -0.45 21.20 26.83
CA ALA A 106 -0.99 22.54 26.58
C ALA A 106 -0.44 23.53 27.60
N HIS A 107 -0.06 24.71 27.14
CA HIS A 107 0.37 25.82 27.98
C HIS A 107 -0.51 27.04 27.70
N CYS A 108 -1.20 27.52 28.72
CA CYS A 108 -2.03 28.73 28.64
C CYS A 108 -1.16 29.98 28.77
N GLU A 109 -1.55 31.06 28.08
CA GLU A 109 -0.90 32.38 28.17
C GLU A 109 -0.82 32.89 29.62
N TYR A 110 -1.88 32.65 30.39
CA TYR A 110 -1.94 32.96 31.81
C TYR A 110 -2.43 31.75 32.61
N PRO A 111 -1.92 31.51 33.82
CA PRO A 111 -2.38 30.42 34.68
C PRO A 111 -3.80 30.64 35.23
N ALA A 112 -4.28 31.88 35.28
CA ALA A 112 -5.63 32.24 35.72
C ALA A 112 -6.11 33.54 35.03
N VAL A 113 -7.43 33.66 34.88
CA VAL A 113 -8.12 34.86 34.37
C VAL A 113 -9.14 35.32 35.41
N ALA A 114 -9.30 36.64 35.58
CA ALA A 114 -10.25 37.19 36.54
C ALA A 114 -11.70 36.78 36.18
N ARG A 115 -12.48 36.30 37.16
CA ARG A 115 -13.85 35.77 36.95
C ARG A 115 -14.77 36.70 36.15
N GLY A 116 -14.68 38.00 36.37
CA GLY A 116 -15.50 39.02 35.68
C GLY A 116 -14.99 39.48 34.32
N ALA A 117 -13.87 38.94 33.83
CA ALA A 117 -13.24 39.37 32.58
C ALA A 117 -13.43 38.31 31.49
N SER A 118 -14.01 38.70 30.36
CA SER A 118 -13.90 37.93 29.12
C SER A 118 -12.58 38.25 28.43
N ARG A 119 -11.96 37.25 27.80
CA ARG A 119 -10.81 37.47 26.93
C ARG A 119 -11.04 36.89 25.55
N ASP A 120 -11.06 37.78 24.57
CA ASP A 120 -10.95 37.40 23.17
C ASP A 120 -9.48 37.10 22.82
N LYS A 121 -9.24 36.12 21.95
CA LYS A 121 -7.91 35.68 21.51
C LYS A 121 -6.94 35.30 22.65
N PHE A 122 -7.42 34.59 23.66
CA PHE A 122 -6.55 33.96 24.66
C PHE A 122 -5.66 32.90 24.00
N ALA A 123 -4.33 33.03 24.17
CA ALA A 123 -3.39 32.11 23.52
C ALA A 123 -3.19 30.82 24.32
N VAL A 124 -3.21 29.69 23.62
CA VAL A 124 -2.87 28.36 24.16
C VAL A 124 -1.85 27.72 23.23
N LEU A 125 -0.67 27.41 23.77
CA LEU A 125 0.38 26.70 23.06
C LEU A 125 0.15 25.19 23.22
N VAL A 126 -0.11 24.50 22.11
CA VAL A 126 -0.18 23.05 22.05
C VAL A 126 1.18 22.51 21.62
N HIS A 127 1.76 21.65 22.47
CA HIS A 127 3.06 21.02 22.27
C HIS A 127 2.86 19.52 22.08
N ALA A 128 3.22 18.99 20.92
CA ALA A 128 3.21 17.57 20.63
C ALA A 128 4.65 17.07 20.51
N LYS A 129 4.99 16.02 21.24
CA LYS A 129 6.33 15.42 21.28
C LYS A 129 6.24 13.91 21.09
N ALA A 130 6.98 13.36 20.13
CA ALA A 130 7.12 11.91 19.96
C ALA A 130 8.02 11.30 21.06
N ALA A 131 7.76 10.04 21.40
CA ALA A 131 8.60 9.30 22.35
C ALA A 131 10.06 9.20 21.87
N GLY A 132 10.98 9.06 22.83
CA GLY A 132 12.41 9.23 22.58
C GLY A 132 13.07 8.08 21.83
N ALA A 133 14.21 8.40 21.20
CA ALA A 133 14.96 7.50 20.32
C ALA A 133 15.39 6.17 20.97
N ALA A 134 15.49 6.10 22.30
CA ALA A 134 15.81 4.87 23.03
C ALA A 134 14.73 3.78 22.91
N ALA A 135 13.46 4.16 22.76
CA ALA A 135 12.37 3.23 22.45
C ALA A 135 12.34 2.90 20.95
N ALA A 136 12.55 3.90 20.08
CA ALA A 136 12.54 3.74 18.63
C ALA A 136 13.72 2.90 18.08
N ALA A 137 14.85 2.84 18.79
CA ALA A 137 16.02 2.04 18.40
C ALA A 137 15.81 0.52 18.55
N ALA A 138 14.80 0.09 19.32
CA ALA A 138 14.51 -1.32 19.58
C ALA A 138 13.59 -1.98 18.53
N SER A 139 12.87 -1.19 17.74
CA SER A 139 11.85 -1.67 16.79
C SER A 139 11.58 -0.62 15.70
N ARG A 140 12.62 -0.28 14.93
CA ARG A 140 12.48 0.67 13.83
C ARG A 140 11.48 0.15 12.78
N ALA A 141 10.56 1.01 12.36
CA ALA A 141 9.63 0.73 11.26
C ALA A 141 10.37 0.49 9.93
N PRO A 142 10.03 -0.57 9.18
CA PRO A 142 10.55 -0.79 7.82
C PRO A 142 10.23 0.40 6.90
N LEU A 143 11.19 0.77 6.05
CA LEU A 143 11.10 1.90 5.11
C LEU A 143 11.07 1.41 3.66
N ASP A 144 10.17 1.97 2.86
CA ASP A 144 10.23 1.95 1.40
C ASP A 144 10.80 3.27 0.89
N LEU A 145 12.03 3.23 0.39
CA LEU A 145 12.74 4.39 -0.13
C LEU A 145 12.84 4.33 -1.65
N VAL A 146 12.41 5.40 -2.33
CA VAL A 146 12.68 5.58 -3.76
C VAL A 146 13.64 6.75 -3.95
N THR A 147 14.79 6.53 -4.56
CA THR A 147 15.73 7.60 -4.88
C THR A 147 15.63 7.98 -6.35
N VAL A 148 15.42 9.26 -6.61
CA VAL A 148 15.31 9.86 -7.94
C VAL A 148 16.56 10.72 -8.15
N LEU A 149 17.50 10.18 -8.93
CA LEU A 149 18.84 10.72 -9.08
C LEU A 149 19.00 11.37 -10.45
N ASP A 150 19.36 12.64 -10.45
CA ASP A 150 19.73 13.38 -11.65
C ASP A 150 21.05 12.84 -12.21
N VAL A 151 21.03 12.45 -13.49
CA VAL A 151 22.22 12.07 -14.25
C VAL A 151 22.42 12.98 -15.45
N SER A 152 21.95 14.22 -15.40
CA SER A 152 22.18 15.22 -16.45
C SER A 152 23.66 15.61 -16.59
N GLY A 153 23.99 16.31 -17.68
CA GLY A 153 25.37 16.57 -18.05
C GLY A 153 26.06 17.51 -17.06
N SER A 154 25.29 18.30 -16.30
CA SER A 154 25.78 19.12 -15.19
C SER A 154 26.28 18.30 -14.01
N MET A 155 25.78 17.07 -13.85
CA MET A 155 26.19 16.10 -12.82
C MET A 155 27.51 15.39 -13.17
N ALA A 156 28.04 15.57 -14.38
CA ALA A 156 29.24 14.87 -14.85
C ALA A 156 30.46 15.05 -13.92
N GLY A 157 31.28 14.00 -13.86
CA GLY A 157 32.53 14.01 -13.10
C GLY A 157 32.33 13.93 -11.59
N ARG A 158 32.74 14.98 -10.85
CA ARG A 158 32.87 14.93 -9.40
C ARG A 158 31.52 14.87 -8.66
N LYS A 159 30.49 15.54 -9.19
CA LYS A 159 29.15 15.56 -8.57
C LYS A 159 28.51 14.17 -8.58
N LEU A 160 28.48 13.50 -9.73
CA LEU A 160 27.98 12.14 -9.85
C LEU A 160 28.78 11.16 -8.97
N ALA A 161 30.11 11.30 -8.89
CA ALA A 161 30.92 10.48 -8.00
C ALA A 161 30.54 10.64 -6.52
N LEU A 162 30.17 11.85 -6.09
CA LEU A 162 29.69 12.11 -4.73
C LEU A 162 28.30 11.58 -4.47
N VAL A 163 27.40 11.68 -5.44
CA VAL A 163 26.07 11.06 -5.36
C VAL A 163 26.21 9.55 -5.21
N LYS A 164 27.09 8.91 -6.00
CA LYS A 164 27.39 7.47 -5.85
C LYS A 164 27.90 7.14 -4.45
N LYS A 165 28.83 7.94 -3.92
CA LYS A 165 29.37 7.77 -2.56
C LYS A 165 28.29 7.98 -1.48
N ALA A 166 27.44 8.99 -1.61
CA ALA A 166 26.35 9.27 -0.70
C ALA A 166 25.31 8.15 -0.73
N MET A 167 24.92 7.68 -1.92
CA MET A 167 24.04 6.53 -2.10
C MET A 167 24.62 5.25 -1.53
N GLY A 168 25.94 5.03 -1.65
CA GLY A 168 26.62 3.93 -0.98
C GLY A 168 26.42 3.97 0.53
N PHE A 169 26.58 5.14 1.14
CA PHE A 169 26.30 5.35 2.56
C PHE A 169 24.83 5.09 2.92
N VAL A 170 23.86 5.55 2.11
CA VAL A 170 22.44 5.25 2.32
C VAL A 170 22.21 3.74 2.31
N ILE A 171 22.66 3.04 1.27
CA ILE A 171 22.48 1.60 1.11
C ILE A 171 23.09 0.82 2.29
N ASP A 172 24.22 1.29 2.82
CA ASP A 172 24.88 0.64 3.96
C ASP A 172 24.09 0.79 5.27
N ASN A 173 23.44 1.93 5.48
CA ASN A 173 22.66 2.22 6.68
C ASN A 173 21.21 1.70 6.64
N LEU A 174 20.71 1.27 5.48
CA LEU A 174 19.41 0.59 5.39
C LEU A 174 19.49 -0.82 6.00
N GLY A 175 18.45 -1.21 6.74
CA GLY A 175 18.31 -2.53 7.35
C GLY A 175 17.75 -3.57 6.37
N PRO A 176 17.82 -4.87 6.71
CA PRO A 176 17.32 -5.95 5.83
C PRO A 176 15.82 -5.87 5.54
N ALA A 177 15.03 -5.26 6.44
CA ALA A 177 13.60 -5.04 6.27
C ALA A 177 13.26 -3.82 5.40
N ASP A 178 14.23 -2.94 5.14
CA ASP A 178 14.04 -1.79 4.27
C ASP A 178 14.08 -2.20 2.81
N ARG A 179 13.36 -1.46 1.97
CA ARG A 179 13.40 -1.63 0.53
C ARG A 179 13.82 -0.35 -0.17
N LEU A 180 14.65 -0.49 -1.21
CA LEU A 180 15.18 0.63 -1.99
C LEU A 180 14.93 0.40 -3.48
N CYS A 181 14.40 1.44 -4.14
CA CYS A 181 14.37 1.54 -5.59
C CYS A 181 15.23 2.74 -6.04
N VAL A 182 16.11 2.51 -7.00
CA VAL A 182 16.91 3.58 -7.63
C VAL A 182 16.32 3.91 -8.99
N VAL A 183 15.93 5.16 -9.17
CA VAL A 183 15.48 5.76 -10.42
C VAL A 183 16.51 6.80 -10.82
N SER A 184 16.93 6.77 -12.08
CA SER A 184 17.75 7.85 -12.65
C SER A 184 16.96 8.57 -13.72
N PHE A 185 17.15 9.88 -13.85
CA PHE A 185 16.50 10.66 -14.88
C PHE A 185 17.48 11.57 -15.61
N SER A 186 17.25 11.72 -16.92
CA SER A 186 17.88 12.73 -17.77
C SER A 186 16.80 13.38 -18.63
N THR A 187 16.71 13.01 -19.91
CA THR A 187 15.57 13.31 -20.79
C THR A 187 14.35 12.46 -20.43
N GLU A 188 14.60 11.19 -20.14
CA GLU A 188 13.61 10.20 -19.71
C GLU A 188 14.03 9.62 -18.36
N ALA A 189 13.06 9.20 -17.56
CA ALA A 189 13.29 8.52 -16.31
C ALA A 189 13.34 7.00 -16.51
N SER A 190 14.35 6.37 -15.93
CA SER A 190 14.54 4.92 -15.99
C SER A 190 14.69 4.34 -14.59
N ARG A 191 13.91 3.30 -14.31
CA ARG A 191 14.04 2.50 -13.10
C ARG A 191 15.26 1.60 -13.23
N ARG A 192 16.30 1.82 -12.40
CA ARG A 192 17.56 1.05 -12.42
C ARG A 192 17.47 -0.23 -11.60
N THR A 193 16.67 -0.22 -10.54
CA THR A 193 16.38 -1.41 -9.74
C THR A 193 14.88 -1.48 -9.48
N ARG A 194 14.34 -2.70 -9.36
CA ARG A 194 13.05 -2.89 -8.70
C ARG A 194 13.12 -2.46 -7.23
N LEU A 195 11.99 -2.46 -6.53
CA LEU A 195 11.96 -2.20 -5.09
C LEU A 195 12.56 -3.42 -4.36
N LEU A 196 13.87 -3.37 -4.11
CA LEU A 196 14.68 -4.47 -3.59
C LEU A 196 14.74 -4.40 -2.07
N ARG A 197 14.66 -5.53 -1.38
CA ARG A 197 15.06 -5.62 0.03
C ARG A 197 16.54 -5.33 0.18
N MET A 198 16.93 -4.57 1.19
CA MET A 198 18.33 -4.29 1.51
C MET A 198 18.97 -5.42 2.32
N SER A 199 18.73 -6.67 1.90
CA SER A 199 19.53 -7.84 2.28
C SER A 199 20.96 -7.71 1.73
N GLU A 200 21.90 -8.54 2.17
CA GLU A 200 23.28 -8.54 1.65
C GLU A 200 23.34 -8.57 0.11
N VAL A 201 22.50 -9.40 -0.51
CA VAL A 201 22.40 -9.51 -1.97
C VAL A 201 21.75 -8.27 -2.59
N GLY A 202 20.71 -7.73 -1.96
CA GLY A 202 20.02 -6.53 -2.42
C GLY A 202 20.88 -5.28 -2.34
N LYS A 203 21.61 -5.09 -1.23
CA LYS A 203 22.62 -4.03 -1.06
C LYS A 203 23.69 -4.11 -2.13
N ALA A 204 24.24 -5.30 -2.37
CA ALA A 204 25.25 -5.50 -3.42
C ALA A 204 24.69 -5.21 -4.83
N THR A 205 23.40 -5.47 -5.07
CA THR A 205 22.73 -5.19 -6.35
C THR A 205 22.47 -3.70 -6.52
N ALA A 206 21.95 -3.02 -5.49
CA ALA A 206 21.72 -1.58 -5.49
C ALA A 206 23.03 -0.80 -5.67
N LYS A 207 24.10 -1.19 -4.97
CA LYS A 207 25.43 -0.59 -5.14
C LYS A 207 25.93 -0.71 -6.58
N ARG A 208 25.80 -1.90 -7.20
CA ARG A 208 26.18 -2.09 -8.61
C ARG A 208 25.36 -1.21 -9.56
N ALA A 209 24.06 -1.07 -9.31
CA ALA A 209 23.21 -0.20 -10.11
C ALA A 209 23.62 1.27 -9.99
N VAL A 210 23.91 1.76 -8.78
CA VAL A 210 24.40 3.12 -8.54
C VAL A 210 25.76 3.35 -9.20
N GLU A 211 26.69 2.40 -9.10
CA GLU A 211 28.00 2.51 -9.75
C GLU A 211 27.91 2.54 -11.29
N SER A 212 26.88 1.90 -11.86
CA SER A 212 26.63 1.89 -13.32
C SER A 212 26.03 3.20 -13.87
N LEU A 213 25.68 4.16 -13.02
CA LEU A 213 25.14 5.44 -13.47
C LEU A 213 26.17 6.22 -14.29
N VAL A 214 25.73 6.77 -15.42
CA VAL A 214 26.52 7.59 -16.33
C VAL A 214 25.72 8.86 -16.62
N ASP A 215 26.41 9.98 -16.76
CA ASP A 215 25.80 11.24 -17.14
C ASP A 215 25.26 11.22 -18.58
N ASP A 216 24.22 12.01 -18.82
CA ASP A 216 23.47 12.15 -20.06
C ASP A 216 22.97 13.60 -20.18
N SER A 217 22.38 14.01 -21.30
CA SER A 217 22.25 15.42 -21.68
C SER A 217 21.31 16.30 -20.84
N ALA A 218 20.02 15.96 -20.74
CA ALA A 218 18.97 16.86 -20.25
C ALA A 218 18.49 16.55 -18.82
N THR A 219 17.62 17.42 -18.28
CA THR A 219 17.02 17.31 -16.94
C THR A 219 15.49 17.36 -17.04
N ASN A 220 14.81 16.26 -16.70
CA ASN A 220 13.34 16.13 -16.68
C ASN A 220 12.89 15.60 -15.31
N ILE A 221 12.64 16.52 -14.38
CA ILE A 221 12.32 16.19 -12.98
C ILE A 221 10.92 15.57 -12.90
N GLY A 222 9.98 16.09 -13.70
CA GLY A 222 8.60 15.60 -13.72
C GLY A 222 8.47 14.13 -14.10
N ASP A 223 9.29 13.64 -15.04
CA ASP A 223 9.29 12.22 -15.40
C ASP A 223 9.92 11.34 -14.32
N GLY A 224 10.99 11.80 -13.67
CA GLY A 224 11.59 11.12 -12.52
C GLY A 224 10.59 10.90 -11.38
N LEU A 225 9.84 11.95 -11.03
CA LEU A 225 8.81 11.86 -10.00
C LEU A 225 7.60 11.00 -10.41
N ARG A 226 7.23 11.00 -11.70
CA ARG A 226 6.16 10.13 -12.20
C ARG A 226 6.51 8.65 -12.08
N VAL A 227 7.72 8.27 -12.45
CA VAL A 227 8.21 6.89 -12.28
C VAL A 227 8.25 6.51 -10.80
N ALA A 228 8.74 7.40 -9.93
CA ALA A 228 8.73 7.16 -8.49
C ALA A 228 7.30 6.96 -7.92
N GLY A 229 6.35 7.76 -8.39
CA GLY A 229 4.94 7.63 -8.04
C GLY A 229 4.34 6.29 -8.44
N ARG A 230 4.62 5.83 -9.67
CA ARG A 230 4.19 4.50 -10.13
C ARG A 230 4.84 3.38 -9.35
N VAL A 231 6.15 3.47 -9.04
CA VAL A 231 6.83 2.45 -8.22
C VAL A 231 6.18 2.32 -6.83
N LEU A 232 5.78 3.42 -6.19
CA LEU A 232 5.11 3.39 -4.88
C LEU A 232 3.61 3.06 -4.97
N GLY A 233 2.96 3.38 -6.09
CA GLY A 233 1.55 3.12 -6.35
C GLY A 233 1.29 1.64 -6.67
N ASP A 234 2.10 1.08 -7.56
CA ASP A 234 1.90 -0.24 -8.18
C ASP A 234 2.54 -1.39 -7.37
N ARG A 235 3.26 -1.09 -6.28
CA ARG A 235 3.89 -2.09 -5.41
C ARG A 235 2.85 -3.00 -4.75
N ARG A 236 3.14 -4.30 -4.68
CA ARG A 236 2.24 -5.30 -4.08
C ARG A 236 2.28 -5.23 -2.56
N HIS A 237 3.46 -5.03 -2.00
CA HIS A 237 3.64 -4.92 -0.55
C HIS A 237 3.97 -3.48 -0.17
N LYS A 238 3.55 -3.05 1.02
CA LYS A 238 3.77 -1.68 1.52
C LYS A 238 4.39 -1.75 2.90
N ASN A 239 5.59 -1.18 3.06
CA ASN A 239 6.15 -0.93 4.38
C ASN A 239 5.37 0.18 5.09
N ALA A 240 5.52 0.24 6.41
CA ALA A 240 4.86 1.26 7.23
C ALA A 240 5.25 2.66 6.77
N VAL A 241 6.55 2.91 6.56
CA VAL A 241 7.08 4.22 6.13
C VAL A 241 7.39 4.18 4.64
N SER A 242 7.05 5.23 3.91
CA SER A 242 7.40 5.40 2.49
C SER A 242 7.96 6.80 2.26
N SER A 243 9.05 6.93 1.51
CA SER A 243 9.68 8.24 1.26
C SER A 243 10.35 8.28 -0.12
N VAL A 244 10.36 9.46 -0.73
CA VAL A 244 11.08 9.71 -1.98
C VAL A 244 12.20 10.71 -1.73
N ILE A 245 13.41 10.41 -2.17
CA ILE A 245 14.54 11.35 -2.19
C ILE A 245 14.79 11.78 -3.63
N LEU A 246 14.59 13.05 -3.94
CA LEU A 246 14.96 13.66 -5.21
C LEU A 246 16.28 14.40 -5.05
N LEU A 247 17.25 14.13 -5.92
CA LEU A 247 18.48 14.89 -5.99
C LEU A 247 18.67 15.46 -7.40
N SER A 248 18.87 16.78 -7.49
CA SER A 248 19.06 17.52 -8.74
C SER A 248 20.07 18.67 -8.55
N ASP A 249 20.90 18.91 -9.57
CA ASP A 249 21.76 20.08 -9.65
C ASP A 249 21.32 21.09 -10.73
N GLY A 250 20.27 20.75 -11.49
CA GLY A 250 19.83 21.47 -12.67
C GLY A 250 18.47 22.15 -12.52
N LYS A 251 18.14 22.96 -13.52
CA LYS A 251 16.79 23.50 -13.75
C LYS A 251 16.07 22.56 -14.70
N ASP A 252 14.81 22.26 -14.42
CA ASP A 252 14.01 21.40 -15.31
C ASP A 252 13.92 22.04 -16.71
N SER A 253 14.45 21.34 -17.72
CA SER A 253 14.53 21.82 -19.09
C SER A 253 13.21 21.69 -19.85
N TYR A 254 12.22 21.00 -19.28
CA TYR A 254 10.97 20.63 -19.93
C TYR A 254 9.72 21.33 -19.35
N VAL A 255 9.87 22.26 -18.40
CA VAL A 255 8.76 23.10 -17.93
C VAL A 255 8.41 24.12 -19.02
N VAL A 256 7.48 23.75 -19.91
CA VAL A 256 6.96 24.66 -20.93
C VAL A 256 6.03 25.68 -20.26
N PRO A 257 6.29 27.00 -20.37
CA PRO A 257 5.33 27.99 -19.87
C PRO A 257 4.01 27.85 -20.64
N ARG A 258 2.94 27.49 -19.93
CA ARG A 258 1.58 27.61 -20.48
C ARG A 258 1.34 29.08 -20.83
N ARG A 259 1.05 29.37 -22.11
CA ARG A 259 0.78 30.73 -22.60
C ARG A 259 -0.21 31.45 -21.68
N GLY A 260 0.27 32.45 -20.95
CA GLY A 260 -0.55 33.44 -20.25
C GLY A 260 -0.79 33.23 -18.74
N ASN A 261 -0.26 32.18 -18.10
CA ASN A 261 -0.29 32.05 -16.64
C ASN A 261 1.13 31.73 -16.14
N GLY A 262 1.56 32.32 -15.03
CA GLY A 262 2.92 32.14 -14.50
C GLY A 262 3.30 30.67 -14.30
N MET A 263 4.61 30.38 -14.26
CA MET A 263 5.14 29.03 -14.02
C MET A 263 4.51 28.43 -12.76
N SER A 264 3.80 27.32 -12.91
CA SER A 264 3.27 26.56 -11.78
C SER A 264 4.13 25.32 -11.59
N TYR A 265 5.10 25.41 -10.69
CA TYR A 265 5.94 24.26 -10.30
C TYR A 265 5.13 23.10 -9.69
N MET A 266 3.84 23.32 -9.38
CA MET A 266 2.90 22.26 -9.00
C MET A 266 2.64 21.26 -10.13
N ASP A 267 2.83 21.64 -11.40
CA ASP A 267 2.64 20.72 -12.54
C ASP A 267 3.73 19.63 -12.57
N LEU A 268 4.84 19.81 -11.84
CA LEU A 268 5.90 18.80 -11.69
C LEU A 268 5.59 17.73 -10.66
N VAL A 269 4.67 18.01 -9.72
CA VAL A 269 4.28 17.08 -8.67
C VAL A 269 3.15 16.21 -9.22
N PRO A 270 3.36 14.89 -9.38
CA PRO A 270 2.28 14.02 -9.80
C PRO A 270 1.09 14.14 -8.82
N PRO A 271 -0.17 14.06 -9.30
CA PRO A 271 -1.35 14.12 -8.43
C PRO A 271 -1.33 13.10 -7.28
N SER A 272 -0.63 11.99 -7.50
CA SER A 272 -0.41 10.90 -6.56
C SER A 272 0.42 11.29 -5.32
N PHE A 273 1.20 12.38 -5.40
CA PHE A 273 1.92 12.96 -4.27
C PHE A 273 1.30 14.25 -3.74
N ALA A 274 0.40 14.88 -4.50
CA ALA A 274 -0.20 16.16 -4.17
C ALA A 274 -1.18 16.03 -2.99
N SER A 275 -1.00 16.88 -1.98
CA SER A 275 -1.87 16.96 -0.81
C SER A 275 -3.20 17.62 -1.16
N SER A 276 -4.10 16.89 -1.82
CA SER A 276 -5.46 17.35 -2.10
C SER A 276 -6.47 16.60 -1.22
N GLY A 277 -6.56 16.99 0.05
CA GLY A 277 -7.81 16.95 0.83
C GLY A 277 -8.36 15.60 1.29
N GLY A 278 -7.68 14.47 1.09
CA GLY A 278 -8.11 13.21 1.69
C GLY A 278 -7.25 12.00 1.29
N ARG A 279 -6.83 11.22 2.30
CA ARG A 279 -6.40 9.81 2.24
C ARG A 279 -5.86 9.35 0.86
N GLY A 280 -4.69 9.85 0.48
CA GLY A 280 -4.09 9.46 -0.80
C GLY A 280 -2.65 9.92 -1.03
N GLN A 281 -1.98 10.51 -0.04
CA GLN A 281 -0.59 10.93 -0.19
C GLN A 281 0.31 9.69 -0.14
N LEU A 282 0.99 9.39 -1.26
CA LEU A 282 1.82 8.18 -1.38
C LEU A 282 3.08 8.22 -0.51
N ALA A 283 3.79 9.35 -0.49
CA ALA A 283 4.97 9.58 0.34
C ALA A 283 5.42 11.06 0.30
N PRO A 284 6.07 11.58 1.36
CA PRO A 284 6.80 12.84 1.29
C PRO A 284 7.99 12.77 0.31
N ILE A 285 8.23 13.87 -0.41
CA ILE A 285 9.38 14.02 -1.31
C ILE A 285 10.41 14.95 -0.67
N HIS A 286 11.56 14.40 -0.28
CA HIS A 286 12.71 15.18 0.19
C HIS A 286 13.59 15.56 -0.99
N THR A 287 13.80 16.85 -1.19
CA THR A 287 14.53 17.36 -2.36
C THR A 287 15.90 17.91 -1.95
N PHE A 288 16.95 17.51 -2.65
CA PHE A 288 18.32 17.96 -2.44
C PHE A 288 18.79 18.74 -3.65
N GLY A 289 18.99 20.04 -3.45
CA GLY A 289 19.57 20.91 -4.46
C GLY A 289 21.08 20.97 -4.35
N PHE A 290 21.78 20.58 -5.41
CA PHE A 290 23.23 20.51 -5.42
C PHE A 290 23.85 21.70 -6.16
N GLY A 291 24.78 22.42 -5.50
CA GLY A 291 25.49 23.55 -6.11
C GLY A 291 24.61 24.77 -6.37
N ALA A 292 25.15 25.88 -6.89
CA ALA A 292 24.39 27.12 -7.00
C ALA A 292 23.41 27.19 -8.19
N ASP A 293 23.47 26.22 -9.11
CA ASP A 293 22.79 26.28 -10.42
C ASP A 293 21.40 25.64 -10.45
N HIS A 294 20.99 25.00 -9.35
CA HIS A 294 19.71 24.31 -9.24
C HIS A 294 18.52 25.27 -9.10
N ASP A 295 17.32 24.82 -9.48
CA ASP A 295 16.08 25.57 -9.21
C ASP A 295 15.58 25.35 -7.77
N ALA A 296 16.05 26.18 -6.85
CA ALA A 296 15.66 26.14 -5.44
C ALA A 296 14.15 26.35 -5.25
N ALA A 297 13.52 27.18 -6.08
CA ALA A 297 12.10 27.49 -5.97
C ALA A 297 11.25 26.29 -6.37
N ALA A 298 11.61 25.60 -7.46
CA ALA A 298 10.95 24.37 -7.89
C ALA A 298 11.06 23.28 -6.83
N MET A 299 12.28 22.99 -6.35
CA MET A 299 12.51 21.92 -5.37
C MET A 299 11.87 22.21 -4.03
N ASN A 300 11.93 23.46 -3.54
CA ASN A 300 11.21 23.82 -2.32
C ASN A 300 9.70 23.66 -2.49
N THR A 301 9.14 24.04 -3.65
CA THR A 301 7.71 23.85 -3.91
C THR A 301 7.32 22.37 -3.93
N ILE A 302 8.13 21.51 -4.55
CA ILE A 302 7.91 20.05 -4.58
C ILE A 302 7.95 19.47 -3.16
N ALA A 303 9.00 19.77 -2.39
CA ALA A 303 9.11 19.28 -1.01
C ALA A 303 7.94 19.77 -0.13
N GLU A 304 7.65 21.07 -0.15
CA GLU A 304 6.59 21.65 0.67
C GLU A 304 5.20 21.12 0.30
N SER A 305 4.90 20.95 -0.98
CA SER A 305 3.59 20.45 -1.44
C SER A 305 3.34 18.98 -1.09
N THR A 306 4.40 18.21 -0.87
CA THR A 306 4.35 16.79 -0.55
C THR A 306 4.58 16.50 0.94
N GLY A 307 4.86 17.52 1.75
CA GLY A 307 5.19 17.36 3.18
C GLY A 307 6.62 16.88 3.45
N GLY A 308 7.49 16.88 2.44
CA GLY A 308 8.92 16.59 2.59
C GLY A 308 9.74 17.83 2.93
N THR A 309 11.07 17.69 2.91
CA THR A 309 12.02 18.75 3.25
C THR A 309 12.93 19.11 2.09
N PHE A 310 13.23 20.40 1.92
CA PHE A 310 14.24 20.87 0.97
C PHE A 310 15.57 21.10 1.70
N SER A 311 16.64 20.51 1.17
CA SER A 311 18.01 20.66 1.68
C SER A 311 18.91 21.22 0.58
N PHE A 312 19.55 22.36 0.85
CA PHE A 312 20.51 22.95 -0.06
C PHE A 312 21.93 22.49 0.29
N VAL A 313 22.62 21.89 -0.69
CA VAL A 313 23.99 21.39 -0.55
C VAL A 313 24.94 22.32 -1.31
N GLU A 314 25.53 23.27 -0.57
CA GLU A 314 26.54 24.20 -1.10
C GLU A 314 27.86 23.50 -1.40
N ASN A 315 28.29 22.65 -0.46
CA ASN A 315 29.61 22.03 -0.48
C ASN A 315 29.50 20.54 -0.75
N GLU A 316 30.39 20.08 -1.61
CA GLU A 316 30.51 18.67 -2.00
C GLU A 316 30.75 17.69 -0.84
N ALA A 317 31.36 18.16 0.25
CA ALA A 317 31.52 17.36 1.47
C ALA A 317 30.22 17.26 2.30
N ALA A 318 29.35 18.27 2.21
CA ALA A 318 28.12 18.38 2.99
C ALA A 318 26.97 17.51 2.44
N ILE A 319 27.12 16.95 1.23
CA ILE A 319 26.12 16.03 0.67
C ILE A 319 25.95 14.80 1.57
N GLN A 320 27.05 14.23 2.07
CA GLN A 320 26.98 13.03 2.89
C GLN A 320 26.28 13.32 4.22
N ASP A 321 26.57 14.47 4.83
CA ASP A 321 25.93 14.91 6.08
C ASP A 321 24.43 15.17 5.90
N SER A 322 24.05 15.82 4.80
CA SER A 322 22.65 16.12 4.49
C SER A 322 21.85 14.84 4.25
N PHE A 323 22.43 13.87 3.54
CA PHE A 323 21.84 12.55 3.34
C PHE A 323 21.76 11.77 4.65
N ALA A 324 22.82 11.80 5.46
CA ALA A 324 22.83 11.13 6.76
C ALA A 324 21.76 11.67 7.70
N GLN A 325 21.55 12.99 7.72
CA GLN A 325 20.51 13.62 8.50
C GLN A 325 19.10 13.23 8.02
N CYS A 326 18.87 13.25 6.71
CA CYS A 326 17.57 12.86 6.14
C CYS A 326 17.26 11.39 6.39
N ILE A 327 18.22 10.50 6.12
CA ILE A 327 18.08 9.08 6.42
C ILE A 327 17.87 8.89 7.92
N GLY A 328 18.69 9.49 8.79
CA GLY A 328 18.48 9.40 10.25
C GLY A 328 17.08 9.81 10.70
N GLY A 329 16.49 10.84 10.09
CA GLY A 329 15.08 11.20 10.28
C GLY A 329 14.13 10.11 9.82
N LEU A 330 14.24 9.68 8.56
CA LEU A 330 13.40 8.62 7.98
C LEU A 330 13.52 7.28 8.74
N LEU A 331 14.68 6.99 9.31
CA LEU A 331 14.93 5.80 10.12
C LEU A 331 14.41 5.93 11.56
N SER A 332 13.97 7.11 11.98
CA SER A 332 13.49 7.38 13.34
C SER A 332 12.03 7.79 13.39
N VAL A 333 11.25 7.56 12.32
CA VAL A 333 9.80 7.80 12.34
C VAL A 333 9.16 6.97 13.45
N ALA A 334 8.56 7.66 14.43
CA ALA A 334 7.95 7.04 15.61
C ALA A 334 6.42 7.16 15.61
N VAL A 335 5.87 8.11 14.85
CA VAL A 335 4.43 8.37 14.81
C VAL A 335 4.01 8.65 13.37
N GLN A 336 2.94 7.99 12.91
CA GLN A 336 2.34 8.21 11.59
C GLN A 336 0.91 8.74 11.69
N ASP A 337 0.46 9.48 10.67
CA ASP A 337 -0.91 10.02 10.57
C ASP A 337 -1.37 10.73 11.85
N ALA A 338 -0.48 11.47 12.53
CA ALA A 338 -0.80 12.15 13.77
C ALA A 338 -1.81 13.28 13.52
N ARG A 339 -2.93 13.22 14.23
CA ARG A 339 -3.99 14.22 14.18
C ARG A 339 -4.30 14.69 15.59
N ILE A 340 -4.13 15.99 15.81
CA ILE A 340 -4.48 16.63 17.07
C ILE A 340 -5.88 17.20 16.94
N ALA A 341 -6.82 16.68 17.72
CA ALA A 341 -8.16 17.21 17.86
C ALA A 341 -8.28 18.03 19.15
N VAL A 342 -8.89 19.20 19.02
CA VAL A 342 -9.17 20.16 20.07
C VAL A 342 -10.69 20.25 20.19
N ALA A 343 -11.24 20.00 21.37
CA ALA A 343 -12.65 20.19 21.66
C ALA A 343 -12.83 21.22 22.78
N CYS A 344 -13.72 22.18 22.59
CA CYS A 344 -14.12 23.12 23.64
C CYS A 344 -15.03 22.40 24.64
N SER A 345 -14.64 22.37 25.91
CA SER A 345 -15.41 21.69 26.95
C SER A 345 -16.61 22.52 27.42
N SER A 346 -16.43 23.85 27.48
CA SER A 346 -17.46 24.77 28.00
C SER A 346 -18.23 25.46 26.87
N PRO A 347 -19.56 25.67 26.99
CA PRO A 347 -20.40 26.18 25.89
C PRO A 347 -20.00 27.57 25.36
N GLY A 348 -19.42 28.42 26.22
CA GLY A 348 -18.98 29.77 25.84
C GLY A 348 -17.55 29.86 25.33
N VAL A 349 -16.78 28.76 25.36
CA VAL A 349 -15.41 28.73 24.83
C VAL A 349 -15.46 28.38 23.36
N LEU A 350 -14.84 29.23 22.54
CA LEU A 350 -14.83 29.07 21.08
C LEU A 350 -13.40 29.21 20.56
N VAL A 351 -12.95 28.27 19.74
CA VAL A 351 -11.75 28.40 18.94
C VAL A 351 -11.99 29.45 17.85
N ARG A 352 -11.16 30.48 17.83
CA ARG A 352 -11.22 31.54 16.82
C ARG A 352 -10.27 31.26 15.67
N GLU A 353 -9.05 30.86 16.00
CA GLU A 353 -7.99 30.68 15.01
C GLU A 353 -6.95 29.68 15.51
N ILE A 354 -6.38 28.92 14.58
CA ILE A 354 -5.21 28.09 14.81
C ILE A 354 -4.07 28.61 13.93
N LYS A 355 -2.95 28.97 14.55
CA LYS A 355 -1.70 29.21 13.83
C LYS A 355 -0.96 27.89 13.75
N SER A 356 -1.37 27.08 12.78
CA SER A 356 -0.73 25.81 12.44
C SER A 356 0.36 25.95 11.37
N GLY A 357 0.74 27.17 10.96
CA GLY A 357 1.71 27.35 9.88
C GLY A 357 1.18 26.79 8.56
N ARG A 358 1.87 25.79 8.00
CA ARG A 358 1.47 25.09 6.77
C ARG A 358 0.73 23.78 7.00
N TYR A 359 0.61 23.35 8.25
CA TYR A 359 -0.15 22.15 8.59
C TYR A 359 -1.63 22.41 8.36
N GLU A 360 -2.31 21.48 7.69
CA GLU A 360 -3.74 21.58 7.45
C GLU A 360 -4.45 21.66 8.82
N SER A 361 -5.19 22.75 9.01
CA SER A 361 -6.01 22.91 10.19
C SER A 361 -7.42 23.27 9.80
N ARG A 362 -8.36 22.75 10.59
CA ARG A 362 -9.79 22.98 10.40
C ARG A 362 -10.35 23.44 11.73
N VAL A 363 -11.17 24.49 11.68
CA VAL A 363 -12.00 24.94 12.79
C VAL A 363 -13.43 24.76 12.35
N ASP A 364 -14.24 24.09 13.17
CA ASP A 364 -15.64 23.87 12.85
C ASP A 364 -16.40 25.20 12.77
N ALA A 365 -17.50 25.23 12.01
CA ALA A 365 -18.32 26.44 11.84
C ALA A 365 -18.80 27.03 13.19
N ASP A 366 -19.05 26.15 14.16
CA ASP A 366 -19.47 26.53 15.51
C ASP A 366 -18.30 26.96 16.41
N GLY A 367 -17.05 26.84 15.96
CA GLY A 367 -15.84 27.12 16.73
C GLY A 367 -15.63 26.21 17.95
N ARG A 368 -16.45 25.16 18.10
CA ARG A 368 -16.46 24.27 19.27
C ARG A 368 -15.47 23.12 19.17
N ALA A 369 -15.00 22.83 17.97
CA ALA A 369 -13.95 21.86 17.74
C ALA A 369 -13.00 22.35 16.65
N ALA A 370 -11.79 21.82 16.70
CA ALA A 370 -10.70 22.14 15.82
C ALA A 370 -9.82 20.91 15.62
N SER A 371 -9.19 20.76 14.46
CA SER A 371 -8.19 19.72 14.25
C SER A 371 -6.98 20.26 13.51
N VAL A 372 -5.81 19.73 13.82
CA VAL A 372 -4.55 19.95 13.11
C VAL A 372 -4.02 18.60 12.65
N GLU A 373 -3.84 18.47 11.34
CA GLU A 373 -3.19 17.31 10.73
C GLU A 373 -1.68 17.51 10.86
N VAL A 374 -1.05 16.76 11.77
CA VAL A 374 0.39 16.83 12.03
C VAL A 374 1.15 15.89 11.10
N GLY A 375 0.59 14.73 10.76
CA GLY A 375 1.24 13.76 9.88
C GLY A 375 2.32 12.96 10.60
N GLU A 376 3.50 12.83 10.01
CA GLU A 376 4.60 12.04 10.57
C GLU A 376 5.46 12.84 11.56
N LEU A 377 5.96 12.18 12.60
CA LEU A 377 6.94 12.72 13.55
C LEU A 377 8.10 11.74 13.78
N TYR A 378 9.32 12.27 13.74
CA TYR A 378 10.52 11.54 14.12
C TYR A 378 10.64 11.40 15.64
N ALA A 379 11.41 10.42 16.10
CA ALA A 379 11.70 10.22 17.51
C ALA A 379 12.33 11.48 18.10
N ASP A 380 11.88 11.87 19.30
CA ASP A 380 12.22 13.13 19.95
C ASP A 380 11.84 14.42 19.19
N GLU A 381 11.16 14.33 18.04
CA GLU A 381 10.65 15.51 17.33
C GLU A 381 9.52 16.17 18.11
N GLU A 382 9.54 17.50 18.12
CA GLU A 382 8.55 18.33 18.79
C GLU A 382 7.92 19.31 17.81
N ARG A 383 6.59 19.40 17.84
CA ARG A 383 5.84 20.41 17.09
C ARG A 383 4.99 21.26 18.04
N ARG A 384 4.89 22.54 17.70
CA ARG A 384 4.25 23.57 18.52
C ARG A 384 3.26 24.35 17.70
N PHE A 385 2.02 24.40 18.15
CA PHE A 385 0.92 25.10 17.49
C PHE A 385 0.32 26.12 18.45
N LEU A 386 -0.02 27.30 17.93
CA LEU A 386 -0.67 28.34 18.72
C LEU A 386 -2.17 28.36 18.41
N LEU A 387 -2.97 28.21 19.45
CA LEU A 387 -4.43 28.25 19.40
C LEU A 387 -4.92 29.54 20.03
N PHE A 388 -5.81 30.26 19.36
CA PHE A 388 -6.49 31.43 19.91
C PHE A 388 -7.94 31.10 20.20
N ILE A 389 -8.32 31.16 21.48
CA ILE A 389 -9.68 30.87 21.95
C ILE A 389 -10.32 32.10 22.58
N ASN A 390 -11.64 32.18 22.51
CA ASN A 390 -12.43 33.12 23.28
C ASN A 390 -12.78 32.49 24.63
N VAL A 391 -12.40 33.15 25.72
CA VAL A 391 -12.72 32.73 27.09
C VAL A 391 -13.87 33.60 27.61
N PRO A 392 -15.06 33.02 27.87
CA PRO A 392 -16.21 33.75 28.37
C PRO A 392 -16.04 34.17 29.84
N ILE A 393 -16.91 35.04 30.32
CA ILE A 393 -17.03 35.37 31.75
C ILE A 393 -17.49 34.10 32.47
N ALA A 394 -16.79 33.71 33.55
CA ALA A 394 -17.13 32.52 34.31
C ALA A 394 -18.39 32.75 35.15
N GLU A 395 -19.30 31.76 35.15
CA GLU A 395 -20.52 31.82 35.96
C GLU A 395 -20.18 31.78 37.46
N ALA A 396 -21.01 32.43 38.29
CA ALA A 396 -20.73 32.64 39.71
C ALA A 396 -20.55 31.35 40.54
N THR A 397 -21.03 30.22 40.01
CA THR A 397 -21.04 28.89 40.64
C THR A 397 -19.86 28.00 40.25
N GLU A 398 -19.01 28.40 39.30
CA GLU A 398 -17.88 27.59 38.85
C GLU A 398 -16.56 27.99 39.52
N ASP A 399 -15.89 27.04 40.17
CA ASP A 399 -14.55 27.24 40.75
C ASP A 399 -13.44 27.15 39.68
N ALA A 400 -13.67 26.41 38.60
CA ALA A 400 -12.77 26.28 37.46
C ALA A 400 -13.53 26.00 36.16
N THR A 401 -13.27 26.79 35.11
CA THR A 401 -13.84 26.58 33.78
C THR A 401 -12.85 25.79 32.91
N GLN A 402 -13.24 24.59 32.46
CA GLN A 402 -12.42 23.82 31.52
C GLN A 402 -12.50 24.46 30.13
N LEU A 403 -11.34 24.89 29.60
CA LEU A 403 -11.29 25.58 28.31
C LEU A 403 -11.37 24.58 27.14
N ILE A 404 -10.36 23.73 27.03
CA ILE A 404 -10.21 22.79 25.93
C ILE A 404 -9.83 21.40 26.43
N LYS A 405 -10.27 20.38 25.71
CA LYS A 405 -9.79 19.01 25.80
C LYS A 405 -9.00 18.71 24.54
N LEU A 406 -7.75 18.28 24.72
CA LEU A 406 -6.90 17.80 23.64
C LEU A 406 -6.99 16.29 23.56
N SER A 407 -7.12 15.78 22.36
CA SER A 407 -7.00 14.36 22.03
C SER A 407 -6.12 14.20 20.81
N CYS A 408 -5.27 13.19 20.79
CA CYS A 408 -4.49 12.87 19.61
C CYS A 408 -4.83 11.45 19.14
N THR A 409 -4.98 11.30 17.84
CA THR A 409 -5.04 9.99 17.18
C THR A 409 -3.83 9.86 16.28
N TYR A 410 -3.15 8.73 16.33
CA TYR A 410 -2.04 8.42 15.45
C TYR A 410 -2.02 6.93 15.14
N ARG A 411 -1.34 6.55 14.07
CA ARG A 411 -1.01 5.16 13.77
C ARG A 411 0.34 4.86 14.41
N ASP A 412 0.34 3.89 15.32
CA ASP A 412 1.58 3.34 15.86
C ASP A 412 2.29 2.53 14.77
N THR A 413 3.61 2.67 14.70
CA THR A 413 4.46 1.89 13.82
C THR A 413 4.72 0.47 14.34
N GLU A 414 4.52 0.23 15.64
CA GLU A 414 4.48 -1.13 16.18
C GLU A 414 3.10 -1.76 15.93
N VAL A 415 3.05 -2.69 14.99
CA VAL A 415 1.84 -3.48 14.75
C VAL A 415 1.68 -4.46 15.91
N SER A 416 0.61 -4.31 16.71
CA SER A 416 0.24 -5.33 17.69
C SER A 416 0.00 -6.65 16.97
N MET A 417 0.82 -7.66 17.31
CA MET A 417 0.73 -9.01 16.73
C MET A 417 -0.65 -9.65 16.96
N GLU A 418 -1.35 -9.28 18.03
CA GLU A 418 -2.71 -9.74 18.31
C GLU A 418 -3.73 -9.11 17.35
N VAL A 419 -3.63 -7.79 17.11
CA VAL A 419 -4.53 -7.08 16.18
C VAL A 419 -4.30 -7.56 14.75
N GLU A 420 -3.05 -7.74 14.35
CA GLU A 420 -2.70 -8.23 13.01
C GLU A 420 -3.22 -9.65 12.78
N ARG A 421 -3.05 -10.54 13.76
CA ARG A 421 -3.61 -11.90 13.72
C ARG A 421 -5.12 -11.89 13.50
N GLU A 422 -5.83 -11.03 14.22
CA GLU A 422 -7.29 -10.92 14.08
C GLU A 422 -7.69 -10.29 12.74
N ARG A 423 -6.94 -9.31 12.24
CA ARG A 423 -7.17 -8.71 10.91
C ARG A 423 -7.03 -9.75 9.80
N VAL A 424 -5.91 -10.48 9.80
CA VAL A 424 -5.62 -11.55 8.83
C VAL A 424 -6.72 -12.61 8.85
N ARG A 425 -7.21 -13.00 10.03
CA ARG A 425 -8.35 -13.93 10.18
C ARG A 425 -9.63 -13.38 9.54
N VAL A 426 -9.98 -12.12 9.80
CA VAL A 426 -11.20 -11.50 9.28
C VAL A 426 -11.16 -11.43 7.75
N GLU A 427 -10.07 -10.91 7.19
CA GLU A 427 -9.90 -10.82 5.73
C GLU A 427 -9.93 -12.21 5.07
N ALA A 428 -9.31 -13.22 5.69
CA ALA A 428 -9.39 -14.59 5.19
C ALA A 428 -10.83 -15.12 5.20
N THR A 429 -11.62 -14.79 6.20
CA THR A 429 -13.04 -15.18 6.27
C THR A 429 -13.88 -14.53 5.18
N GLU A 430 -13.59 -13.25 4.88
CA GLU A 430 -14.23 -12.51 3.78
C GLU A 430 -13.87 -13.11 2.42
N ASP A 431 -12.59 -13.43 2.19
CA ASP A 431 -12.14 -14.04 0.94
C ASP A 431 -12.66 -15.47 0.74
N ILE A 432 -12.81 -16.25 1.81
CA ILE A 432 -13.51 -17.53 1.73
C ILE A 432 -14.97 -17.31 1.27
N ALA A 433 -15.63 -16.24 1.72
CA ALA A 433 -16.98 -15.92 1.28
C ALA A 433 -17.02 -15.54 -0.21
N ILE A 434 -16.05 -14.74 -0.68
CA ILE A 434 -15.90 -14.35 -2.09
C ILE A 434 -15.64 -15.58 -2.95
N ALA A 435 -14.67 -16.41 -2.58
CA ALA A 435 -14.34 -17.65 -3.27
C ALA A 435 -15.55 -18.60 -3.34
N ARG A 436 -16.35 -18.68 -2.26
CA ARG A 436 -17.59 -19.46 -2.25
C ARG A 436 -18.59 -18.91 -3.26
N ALA A 437 -18.78 -17.60 -3.30
CA ALA A 437 -19.69 -16.96 -4.25
C ALA A 437 -19.24 -17.20 -5.71
N ALA A 438 -17.93 -17.18 -5.99
CA ALA A 438 -17.38 -17.53 -7.30
C ALA A 438 -17.65 -19.00 -7.67
N ALA A 439 -17.38 -19.93 -6.74
CA ALA A 439 -17.66 -21.34 -6.95
C ALA A 439 -19.16 -21.63 -7.14
N GLU A 440 -20.06 -20.92 -6.44
CA GLU A 440 -21.52 -21.05 -6.65
C GLU A 440 -21.98 -20.53 -8.02
N ARG A 441 -21.22 -19.63 -8.66
CA ARG A 441 -21.43 -19.21 -10.06
C ARG A 441 -20.83 -20.19 -11.09
N GLY A 442 -20.08 -21.19 -10.64
CA GLY A 442 -19.34 -22.13 -11.48
C GLY A 442 -17.95 -21.66 -11.90
N ASP A 443 -17.47 -20.52 -11.39
CA ASP A 443 -16.09 -20.05 -11.62
C ASP A 443 -15.14 -20.61 -10.56
N HIS A 444 -14.83 -21.89 -10.73
CA HIS A 444 -13.93 -22.64 -9.86
C HIS A 444 -12.47 -22.14 -9.93
N ALA A 445 -12.07 -21.61 -11.09
CA ALA A 445 -10.74 -21.07 -11.27
C ALA A 445 -10.55 -19.75 -10.51
N GLU A 446 -11.55 -18.85 -10.53
CA GLU A 446 -11.57 -17.63 -9.71
C GLU A 446 -11.57 -17.96 -8.21
N ALA A 447 -12.39 -18.93 -7.80
CA ALA A 447 -12.45 -19.37 -6.40
C ALA A 447 -11.10 -19.89 -5.88
N ALA A 448 -10.42 -20.77 -6.65
CA ALA A 448 -9.12 -21.31 -6.29
C ALA A 448 -8.05 -20.19 -6.21
N ARG A 449 -7.99 -19.30 -7.21
CA ARG A 449 -7.06 -18.15 -7.20
C ARG A 449 -7.25 -17.25 -5.99
N THR A 450 -8.50 -16.95 -5.62
CA THR A 450 -8.81 -16.10 -4.46
C THR A 450 -8.28 -16.72 -3.16
N LEU A 451 -8.49 -18.03 -2.96
CA LEU A 451 -7.98 -18.74 -1.79
C LEU A 451 -6.46 -18.86 -1.79
N GLN A 452 -5.84 -19.09 -2.95
CA GLN A 452 -4.39 -19.15 -3.09
C GLN A 452 -3.74 -17.81 -2.72
N LEU A 453 -4.23 -16.70 -3.29
CA LEU A 453 -3.73 -15.36 -2.99
C LEU A 453 -3.91 -15.03 -1.51
N ARG A 454 -5.04 -15.42 -0.91
CA ARG A 454 -5.26 -15.23 0.52
C ARG A 454 -4.31 -16.07 1.37
N ARG A 455 -4.02 -17.32 1.00
CA ARG A 455 -3.02 -18.16 1.69
C ARG A 455 -1.65 -17.51 1.65
N GLU A 456 -1.20 -17.08 0.47
CA GLU A 456 0.07 -16.37 0.30
C GLU A 456 0.11 -15.08 1.14
N ALA A 457 -1.00 -14.34 1.24
CA ALA A 457 -1.11 -13.15 2.08
C ALA A 457 -1.07 -13.48 3.60
N VAL A 458 -1.69 -14.58 4.04
CA VAL A 458 -1.63 -15.05 5.44
C VAL A 458 -0.19 -15.45 5.79
N GLU A 459 0.48 -16.22 4.94
CA GLU A 459 1.88 -16.62 5.13
C GLU A 459 2.81 -15.41 5.10
N ALA A 460 2.52 -14.42 4.25
CA ALA A 460 3.29 -13.20 4.13
C ALA A 460 3.02 -12.17 5.24
N SER A 461 2.00 -12.39 6.08
CA SER A 461 1.68 -11.51 7.20
C SER A 461 2.72 -11.61 8.31
N ALA A 462 2.83 -10.56 9.14
CA ALA A 462 3.73 -10.58 10.30
C ALA A 462 3.53 -11.82 11.21
N PRO A 463 2.30 -12.21 11.61
CA PRO A 463 2.10 -13.43 12.40
C PRO A 463 2.36 -14.72 11.60
N GLY A 464 2.06 -14.77 10.30
CA GLY A 464 2.35 -15.93 9.45
C GLY A 464 3.84 -16.24 9.34
N PHE A 465 4.66 -15.23 9.04
CA PHE A 465 6.12 -15.39 8.99
C PHE A 465 6.74 -15.69 10.36
N ALA A 466 6.19 -15.15 11.45
CA ALA A 466 6.63 -15.45 12.81
C ALA A 466 6.32 -16.91 13.23
N GLY A 467 5.64 -17.69 12.37
CA GLY A 467 5.24 -19.06 12.66
C GLY A 467 4.15 -19.13 13.73
N ASP A 468 3.27 -18.13 13.75
CA ASP A 468 2.14 -18.14 14.65
C ASP A 468 1.23 -19.33 14.36
N VAL A 469 0.89 -20.07 15.42
CA VAL A 469 0.10 -21.31 15.31
C VAL A 469 -1.25 -21.07 14.63
N MET A 470 -1.89 -19.92 14.90
CA MET A 470 -3.21 -19.64 14.32
C MET A 470 -3.10 -19.35 12.82
N CYS A 471 -2.09 -18.60 12.39
CA CYS A 471 -1.87 -18.29 10.98
C CYS A 471 -1.41 -19.51 10.18
N ASP A 472 -0.54 -20.36 10.76
CA ASP A 472 -0.15 -21.63 10.16
C ASP A 472 -1.37 -22.54 9.95
N GLU A 473 -2.27 -22.63 10.94
CA GLU A 473 -3.50 -23.42 10.83
C GLU A 473 -4.50 -22.82 9.82
N LEU A 474 -4.62 -21.49 9.78
CA LEU A 474 -5.45 -20.79 8.81
C LEU A 474 -4.94 -20.99 7.37
N ALA A 475 -3.62 -20.94 7.16
CA ALA A 475 -3.00 -21.19 5.86
C ALA A 475 -3.25 -22.63 5.39
N ASP A 476 -3.16 -23.60 6.30
CA ASP A 476 -3.51 -25.00 6.03
C ASP A 476 -5.00 -25.14 5.67
N ASP A 477 -5.91 -24.49 6.42
CA ASP A 477 -7.35 -24.52 6.12
C ASP A 477 -7.65 -23.91 4.73
N LEU A 478 -7.01 -22.80 4.36
CA LEU A 478 -7.14 -22.18 3.04
C LEU A 478 -6.62 -23.08 1.92
N CYS A 479 -5.48 -23.74 2.15
CA CYS A 479 -4.91 -24.72 1.22
C CYS A 479 -5.87 -25.89 0.96
N GLU A 480 -6.52 -26.39 2.00
CA GLU A 480 -7.50 -27.46 1.85
C GLU A 480 -8.80 -27.00 1.17
N LEU A 481 -9.24 -25.77 1.40
CA LEU A 481 -10.39 -25.20 0.70
C LEU A 481 -10.09 -25.00 -0.79
N GLU A 482 -8.87 -24.61 -1.15
CA GLU A 482 -8.40 -24.48 -2.54
C GLU A 482 -8.59 -25.80 -3.31
N GLU A 483 -8.12 -26.93 -2.76
CA GLU A 483 -8.23 -28.26 -3.39
C GLU A 483 -9.69 -28.72 -3.60
N GLU A 484 -10.62 -28.25 -2.76
CA GLU A 484 -12.03 -28.63 -2.79
C GLU A 484 -12.87 -27.73 -3.71
N VAL A 485 -12.36 -26.57 -4.12
CA VAL A 485 -13.01 -25.69 -5.09
C VAL A 485 -12.47 -25.86 -6.52
N GLU A 486 -11.40 -26.63 -6.73
CA GLU A 486 -10.77 -26.88 -8.05
C GLU A 486 -11.77 -27.38 -9.11
N ASP A 487 -12.66 -28.30 -8.75
CA ASP A 487 -13.58 -28.98 -9.67
C ASP A 487 -15.03 -28.94 -9.15
N ALA A 488 -15.99 -28.73 -10.06
CA ALA A 488 -17.42 -28.72 -9.73
C ALA A 488 -17.91 -29.96 -8.95
N PRO A 489 -17.56 -31.21 -9.31
CA PRO A 489 -18.02 -32.39 -8.57
C PRO A 489 -17.45 -32.49 -7.15
N ARG A 490 -16.25 -31.95 -6.90
CA ARG A 490 -15.66 -31.91 -5.55
C ARG A 490 -16.35 -30.85 -4.70
N TYR A 491 -16.56 -29.69 -5.30
CA TYR A 491 -17.25 -28.58 -4.66
C TYR A 491 -18.66 -28.96 -4.22
N GLU A 492 -19.45 -29.60 -5.09
CA GLU A 492 -20.81 -30.05 -4.77
C GLU A 492 -20.84 -31.15 -3.71
N ARG A 493 -19.90 -32.10 -3.77
CA ARG A 493 -19.87 -33.25 -2.85
C ARG A 493 -19.46 -32.86 -1.42
N ALA A 494 -18.48 -31.97 -1.27
CA ALA A 494 -17.92 -31.63 0.03
C ALA A 494 -17.44 -30.18 0.16
N GLY A 495 -16.91 -29.57 -0.91
CA GLY A 495 -16.31 -28.24 -0.86
C GLY A 495 -17.26 -27.16 -0.34
N ARG A 496 -18.53 -27.15 -0.79
CA ARG A 496 -19.55 -26.19 -0.33
C ARG A 496 -19.76 -26.25 1.19
N ALA A 497 -19.86 -27.46 1.75
CA ALA A 497 -20.03 -27.66 3.18
C ALA A 497 -18.77 -27.26 3.97
N ARG A 498 -17.58 -27.52 3.42
CA ARG A 498 -16.31 -27.13 4.06
C ARG A 498 -16.09 -25.63 4.06
N MET A 499 -16.42 -24.92 2.98
CA MET A 499 -16.34 -23.46 2.94
C MET A 499 -17.27 -22.83 3.99
N LEU A 500 -18.51 -23.32 4.09
CA LEU A 500 -19.45 -22.87 5.12
C LEU A 500 -18.93 -23.16 6.54
N ALA A 501 -18.30 -24.32 6.76
CA ALA A 501 -17.69 -24.65 8.04
C ALA A 501 -16.49 -23.77 8.38
N GLY A 502 -15.62 -23.47 7.40
CA GLY A 502 -14.48 -22.56 7.56
C GLY A 502 -14.95 -21.14 7.90
N MET A 503 -15.92 -20.60 7.15
CA MET A 503 -16.54 -19.30 7.44
C MET A 503 -17.15 -19.25 8.84
N SER A 504 -17.86 -20.30 9.24
CA SER A 504 -18.46 -20.38 10.58
C SER A 504 -17.41 -20.50 11.68
N SER A 505 -16.33 -21.25 11.45
CA SER A 505 -15.26 -21.48 12.42
C SER A 505 -14.51 -20.18 12.73
N HIS A 506 -14.02 -19.51 11.68
CA HIS A 506 -13.30 -18.25 11.84
C HIS A 506 -14.22 -17.09 12.20
N GLY A 507 -15.46 -17.07 11.71
CA GLY A 507 -16.44 -16.02 12.03
C GLY A 507 -16.95 -16.06 13.47
N LEU A 508 -17.17 -17.25 14.03
CA LEU A 508 -17.60 -17.42 15.44
C LEU A 508 -16.43 -17.65 16.40
N GLN A 509 -15.21 -17.84 15.90
CA GLN A 509 -14.04 -18.27 16.66
C GLN A 509 -14.35 -19.52 17.51
N ARG A 510 -14.99 -20.51 16.88
CA ARG A 510 -15.44 -21.74 17.54
C ARG A 510 -15.13 -22.93 16.65
N ALA A 511 -14.59 -23.98 17.25
CA ALA A 511 -14.24 -25.19 16.51
C ALA A 511 -15.49 -25.77 15.84
N SER A 512 -15.38 -26.01 14.53
CA SER A 512 -16.41 -26.69 13.74
C SER A 512 -16.04 -28.14 13.47
N GLY A 513 -17.06 -29.00 13.36
CA GLY A 513 -16.89 -30.42 13.11
C GLY A 513 -16.71 -30.74 11.64
N THR A 514 -15.50 -30.54 11.10
CA THR A 514 -15.13 -31.01 9.75
C THR A 514 -14.03 -32.06 9.83
N THR A 515 -14.27 -33.23 9.23
CA THR A 515 -13.25 -34.27 9.07
C THR A 515 -12.52 -34.04 7.75
N TYR A 516 -11.32 -33.46 7.85
CA TYR A 516 -10.43 -33.29 6.71
C TYR A 516 -9.71 -34.61 6.41
N ASN A 517 -9.87 -35.09 5.18
CA ASN A 517 -9.32 -36.37 4.73
C ASN A 517 -8.45 -36.16 3.48
N SER A 518 -7.41 -35.33 3.59
CA SER A 518 -6.49 -35.09 2.47
C SER A 518 -5.41 -36.18 2.36
N SER A 519 -5.26 -36.71 1.14
CA SER A 519 -4.24 -37.70 0.76
C SER A 519 -2.87 -37.06 0.45
N ARG A 520 -2.77 -35.72 0.44
CA ARG A 520 -1.56 -34.94 0.13
C ARG A 520 -0.74 -34.50 1.34
N ARG A 521 -1.07 -35.02 2.54
CA ARG A 521 -0.38 -34.82 3.83
C ARG A 521 1.15 -34.97 3.86
N LYS A 522 1.80 -35.37 2.76
CA LYS A 522 3.24 -35.65 2.69
C LYS A 522 4.08 -34.59 1.97
N GLN A 523 3.47 -33.55 1.38
CA GLN A 523 4.23 -32.58 0.55
C GLN A 523 4.52 -31.24 1.22
N CYS A 524 3.72 -30.78 2.20
CA CYS A 524 4.10 -29.67 3.08
C CYS A 524 4.95 -30.21 4.23
N ALA A 525 6.28 -30.09 4.10
CA ALA A 525 7.25 -30.47 5.11
C ALA A 525 7.25 -29.47 6.28
N ARG A 526 6.24 -29.52 7.15
CA ARG A 526 6.27 -28.85 8.45
C ARG A 526 5.97 -29.90 9.53
N LYS A 527 6.85 -29.95 10.54
CA LYS A 527 6.98 -31.01 11.57
C LYS A 527 5.63 -31.51 12.06
N GLU A 528 5.49 -32.84 12.24
CA GLU A 528 4.38 -33.47 12.97
C GLU A 528 4.27 -32.90 14.40
N ARG A 529 3.64 -31.74 14.56
CA ARG A 529 3.04 -31.32 15.82
C ARG A 529 1.63 -31.91 15.84
N ALA A 530 1.25 -32.51 16.97
CA ALA A 530 -0.13 -32.89 17.21
C ALA A 530 -0.98 -31.62 17.11
N LYS A 531 -1.66 -31.46 15.97
CA LYS A 531 -2.45 -30.27 15.64
C LYS A 531 -3.62 -30.19 16.62
N GLU A 532 -3.55 -29.29 17.59
CA GLU A 532 -4.73 -28.88 18.34
C GLU A 532 -5.69 -28.23 17.33
N ARG A 533 -6.99 -28.51 17.43
CA ARG A 533 -7.94 -27.89 16.49
C ARG A 533 -8.07 -26.42 16.85
N LEU A 534 -7.91 -25.52 15.88
CA LEU A 534 -8.20 -24.10 16.08
C LEU A 534 -9.56 -23.90 16.76
N TYR A 535 -9.57 -23.06 17.80
CA TYR A 535 -10.73 -22.75 18.64
C TYR A 535 -11.33 -23.94 19.43
N ALA A 536 -10.68 -25.11 19.45
CA ALA A 536 -11.14 -26.25 20.25
C ALA A 536 -10.69 -26.10 21.70
N THR A 537 -11.62 -26.33 22.61
CA THR A 537 -11.27 -26.37 24.03
C THR A 537 -10.66 -27.73 24.39
N PRO A 538 -9.85 -27.81 25.47
CA PRO A 538 -9.33 -29.10 25.95
C PRO A 538 -10.42 -30.14 26.21
N ALA A 539 -11.62 -29.71 26.65
CA ALA A 539 -12.77 -30.59 26.86
C ALA A 539 -13.30 -31.19 25.55
N MET A 540 -13.34 -30.41 24.46
CA MET A 540 -13.70 -30.91 23.13
C MET A 540 -12.67 -31.93 22.65
N GLY A 541 -11.38 -31.66 22.85
CA GLY A 541 -10.29 -32.59 22.53
C GLY A 541 -10.46 -33.95 23.24
N MET A 542 -10.74 -33.94 24.54
CA MET A 542 -11.01 -35.17 25.30
C MET A 542 -12.22 -35.95 24.80
N MET A 543 -13.32 -35.26 24.41
CA MET A 543 -14.51 -35.92 23.88
C MET A 543 -14.27 -36.55 22.51
N VAL A 544 -13.45 -35.92 21.66
CA VAL A 544 -13.05 -36.50 20.38
C VAL A 544 -12.20 -37.75 20.59
N SER A 545 -11.22 -37.72 21.50
CA SER A 545 -10.43 -38.91 21.82
C SER A 545 -11.31 -40.05 22.33
N LYS A 546 -12.23 -39.77 23.27
CA LYS A 546 -13.20 -40.77 23.76
C LYS A 546 -14.05 -41.38 22.64
N SER A 547 -14.51 -40.56 21.68
CA SER A 547 -15.30 -41.06 20.55
C SER A 547 -14.52 -41.99 19.62
N ARG A 548 -13.19 -41.86 19.54
CA ARG A 548 -12.33 -42.73 18.73
C ARG A 548 -12.04 -44.07 19.41
N ASP A 549 -12.06 -44.09 20.74
CA ASP A 549 -11.82 -45.28 21.56
C ASP A 549 -13.09 -46.13 21.75
N GLU A 550 -14.27 -45.63 21.34
CA GLU A 550 -15.54 -46.32 21.50
C GLU A 550 -15.77 -47.33 20.34
N PRO A 551 -15.96 -48.64 20.63
CA PRO A 551 -16.14 -49.64 19.58
C PRO A 551 -17.46 -49.41 18.82
N PRO A 552 -17.49 -49.65 17.50
CA PRO A 552 -18.69 -49.42 16.70
C PRO A 552 -19.86 -50.29 17.19
N PRO A 553 -21.11 -49.79 17.14
CA PRO A 553 -22.26 -50.54 17.65
C PRO A 553 -22.42 -51.85 16.88
N ALA A 554 -22.52 -52.96 17.62
CA ALA A 554 -22.73 -54.29 17.05
C ALA A 554 -24.06 -54.31 16.27
N ALA A 555 -23.98 -54.55 14.96
CA ALA A 555 -25.13 -54.69 14.09
C ALA A 555 -26.10 -55.74 14.65
N GLN A 556 -27.30 -55.30 15.07
CA GLN A 556 -28.38 -56.20 15.48
C GLN A 556 -28.73 -57.13 14.33
N ARG A 557 -28.28 -58.39 14.42
CA ARG A 557 -28.69 -59.47 13.51
C ARG A 557 -30.20 -59.66 13.65
N GLN A 558 -30.93 -59.33 12.58
CA GLN A 558 -32.34 -59.69 12.41
C GLN A 558 -32.51 -61.20 12.61
N GLN A 559 -33.39 -61.58 13.54
CA GLN A 559 -33.83 -62.95 13.76
C GLN A 559 -34.51 -63.47 12.47
N LYS A 560 -33.88 -64.42 11.77
CA LYS A 560 -34.56 -65.26 10.78
C LYS A 560 -35.33 -66.35 11.52
N GLY A 561 -36.63 -66.45 11.24
CA GLY A 561 -37.55 -67.44 11.78
C GLY A 561 -37.20 -68.90 11.42
N PRO A 562 -37.89 -69.89 12.03
CA PRO A 562 -37.45 -71.28 12.02
C PRO A 562 -37.81 -71.97 10.71
N GLY A 563 -36.80 -72.24 9.88
CA GLY A 563 -36.88 -73.17 8.74
C GLY A 563 -36.32 -74.54 9.13
N ARG A 564 -37.17 -75.56 9.06
CA ARG A 564 -36.91 -76.97 9.35
C ARG A 564 -35.83 -77.59 8.42
N GLY A 565 -35.06 -78.53 8.98
CA GLY A 565 -34.78 -79.83 8.33
C GLY A 565 -33.32 -80.18 8.00
N GLY A 566 -32.87 -81.33 8.54
CA GLY A 566 -31.81 -82.21 8.01
C GLY A 566 -30.40 -81.89 8.49
N ASP A 567 -29.84 -82.49 9.53
CA ASP A 567 -29.25 -83.86 9.65
C ASP A 567 -27.97 -84.15 8.86
N GLU A 568 -27.15 -84.99 9.49
CA GLU A 568 -25.86 -85.61 9.11
C GLU A 568 -24.59 -84.79 9.41
N GLN A 569 -23.93 -85.01 10.57
CA GLN A 569 -22.98 -86.11 10.87
C GLN A 569 -21.82 -86.18 9.86
N SER A 570 -20.63 -85.75 10.28
CA SER A 570 -19.48 -86.61 10.61
C SER A 570 -18.35 -86.29 9.59
N GLU A 571 -17.06 -86.34 9.85
CA GLU A 571 -16.27 -87.06 10.84
C GLU A 571 -14.86 -86.43 10.87
N LYS A 572 -14.31 -86.29 12.08
CA LYS A 572 -12.93 -86.64 12.49
C LYS A 572 -11.67 -86.24 11.66
N LYS A 573 -10.70 -85.87 12.51
CA LYS A 573 -9.27 -86.30 12.54
C LYS A 573 -8.35 -85.60 11.53
N LYS A 574 -7.08 -85.33 11.83
CA LYS A 574 -6.22 -85.33 13.03
C LYS A 574 -4.84 -84.98 12.46
N LYS A 575 -3.96 -84.42 13.29
CA LYS A 575 -2.49 -84.59 13.21
C LYS A 575 -1.81 -83.84 12.03
N LYS A 576 -0.60 -83.30 12.15
CA LYS A 576 0.48 -83.40 13.16
C LYS A 576 1.56 -82.37 12.78
N SER A 577 2.34 -81.94 13.78
CA SER A 577 3.80 -81.67 13.78
C SER A 577 4.44 -81.12 12.50
N GLY A 578 5.14 -79.99 12.53
CA GLY A 578 6.19 -79.66 13.51
C GLY A 578 7.54 -79.97 12.87
N ASP A 579 8.26 -78.93 12.47
CA ASP A 579 9.57 -78.52 12.98
C ASP A 579 9.78 -77.03 12.65
#